data_AF-A0A4Q3S365-F1
#
_entry.id   AF-A0A4Q3S365-F1
#
_cell.length_a   1.000
_cell.length_b   1.000
_cell.length_c   1.000
_cell.angle_alpha   90.00
_cell.angle_beta   90.00
_cell.angle_gamma   90.00
#
_symmetry.space_group_name_H-M   'P 1'
#
loop_
_entity.id
_entity.type
_entity.pdbx_description
1 polymer ?
#
loop_
_entity_poly.entity_id
_entity_poly.type
_entity_poly.pdbx_seq_one_letter_code
_entity_poly.pdbx_strand_id
1 'polypeptide(L)'
;MIRSILFLAVSLVLLASCRSTRKIQTAIAKKDSIPVVPLPAKSGEDSAAFIKETYGKLQATHIDFTTFSAKINVDYQGTDGKKYDVNANLRMYRDSAIWISITAILGIEGLRAYITKDSVKILNKQDKVYTARSVAYLSEVTALPLDLHSLQEILIGNPVFVDSNIISYSKIGNNISLLSVGEFFKNLIT
;
A
#
# COMPACT_ATOMS: atom_id res chain seq x y z
N MET A 1 -18.53 -34.45 -53.16
CA MET A 1 -18.08 -33.11 -53.58
C MET A 1 -18.33 -32.02 -52.53
N ILE A 2 -19.50 -31.93 -51.90
CA ILE A 2 -19.82 -30.92 -50.86
C ILE A 2 -18.91 -30.98 -49.62
N ARG A 3 -18.53 -32.17 -49.14
CA ARG A 3 -17.61 -32.32 -47.98
C ARG A 3 -16.22 -31.76 -48.25
N SER A 4 -15.66 -31.96 -49.44
CA SER A 4 -14.33 -31.45 -49.81
C SER A 4 -14.32 -29.93 -49.96
N ILE A 5 -15.43 -29.33 -50.41
CA ILE A 5 -15.59 -27.87 -50.50
C ILE A 5 -15.67 -27.25 -49.10
N LEU A 6 -16.34 -27.93 -48.14
CA LEU A 6 -16.42 -27.47 -46.76
C LEU A 6 -15.04 -27.49 -46.07
N PHE A 7 -14.23 -28.53 -46.31
CA PHE A 7 -12.86 -28.59 -45.79
C PHE A 7 -11.94 -27.53 -46.42
N LEU A 8 -12.09 -27.23 -47.71
CA LEU A 8 -11.33 -26.17 -48.38
C LEU A 8 -11.70 -24.78 -47.84
N ALA A 9 -13.00 -24.54 -47.58
CA ALA A 9 -13.49 -23.28 -47.02
C ALA A 9 -13.00 -23.06 -45.58
N VAL A 10 -12.99 -24.10 -44.73
CA VAL A 10 -12.47 -24.02 -43.36
C VAL A 10 -10.96 -23.79 -43.34
N SER A 11 -10.22 -24.42 -44.26
CA SER A 11 -8.77 -24.19 -44.42
C SER A 11 -8.44 -22.75 -44.85
N LEU A 12 -9.28 -22.14 -45.68
CA LEU A 12 -9.10 -20.76 -46.13
C LEU A 12 -9.36 -19.73 -45.01
N VAL A 13 -10.31 -20.00 -44.11
CA VAL A 13 -10.60 -19.13 -42.95
C VAL A 13 -9.47 -19.17 -41.92
N LEU A 14 -8.78 -20.31 -41.76
CA LEU A 14 -7.65 -20.44 -40.83
C LEU A 14 -6.41 -19.66 -41.27
N LEU A 15 -6.21 -19.44 -42.58
CA LEU A 15 -5.10 -18.66 -43.13
C LEU A 15 -5.31 -17.14 -43.04
N ALA A 16 -6.53 -16.67 -42.77
CA ALA A 16 -6.85 -15.25 -42.66
C ALA A 16 -6.58 -14.64 -41.27
N SER A 17 -6.08 -15.41 -40.28
CA SER A 17 -5.87 -14.91 -38.90
C SER A 17 -4.50 -14.26 -38.65
N CYS A 18 -3.71 -13.98 -39.70
CA CYS A 18 -2.46 -13.23 -39.58
C CYS A 18 -2.72 -11.76 -39.21
N ARG A 19 -2.86 -11.46 -37.92
CA ARG A 19 -2.75 -10.10 -37.39
C ARG A 19 -1.30 -9.64 -37.50
N SER A 20 -1.07 -8.56 -38.24
CA SER A 20 0.20 -7.84 -38.30
C SER A 20 0.66 -7.45 -36.89
N THR A 21 1.87 -7.87 -36.52
CA THR A 21 2.49 -7.50 -35.25
C THR A 21 2.88 -6.02 -35.31
N ARG A 22 2.27 -5.16 -34.49
CA ARG A 22 2.74 -3.78 -34.34
C ARG A 22 4.19 -3.80 -33.87
N LYS A 23 5.10 -3.26 -34.68
CA LYS A 23 6.47 -2.97 -34.26
C LYS A 23 6.41 -2.00 -33.09
N ILE A 24 6.80 -2.46 -31.91
CA ILE A 24 7.12 -1.60 -30.78
C ILE A 24 8.38 -0.84 -31.20
N GLN A 25 8.24 0.45 -31.47
CA GLN A 25 9.40 1.33 -31.54
C GLN A 25 10.00 1.34 -30.13
N THR A 26 11.18 0.76 -29.99
CA THR A 26 12.07 1.05 -28.87
C THR A 26 12.49 2.51 -29.00
N ALA A 27 11.65 3.41 -28.50
CA ALA A 27 12.09 4.74 -28.13
C ALA A 27 13.08 4.56 -26.98
N ILE A 28 14.37 4.40 -27.32
CA ILE A 28 15.45 4.68 -26.39
C ILE A 28 15.41 6.20 -26.19
N ALA A 29 14.50 6.65 -25.33
CA ALA A 29 14.58 7.98 -24.76
C ALA A 29 15.70 7.93 -23.73
N LYS A 30 16.93 8.23 -24.16
CA LYS A 30 17.96 8.69 -23.24
C LYS A 30 17.49 10.03 -22.69
N LYS A 31 16.72 10.00 -21.60
CA LYS A 31 16.32 11.19 -20.84
C LYS A 31 17.04 11.18 -19.49
N ASP A 32 18.37 11.12 -19.56
CA ASP A 32 19.25 11.53 -18.46
C ASP A 32 19.41 13.04 -18.49
N SER A 33 18.28 13.71 -18.35
CA SER A 33 18.24 15.09 -17.92
C SER A 33 17.05 15.15 -17.02
N ILE A 34 17.32 15.00 -15.72
CA ILE A 34 16.47 15.52 -14.66
C ILE A 34 16.09 16.91 -15.18
N PRO A 35 14.83 17.16 -15.56
CA PRO A 35 14.45 18.52 -15.88
C PRO A 35 14.67 19.26 -14.57
N VAL A 36 15.71 20.08 -14.54
CA VAL A 36 15.84 21.15 -13.54
C VAL A 36 14.64 22.03 -13.85
N VAL A 37 13.52 21.71 -13.22
CA VAL A 37 12.33 22.55 -13.20
C VAL A 37 12.85 23.89 -12.71
N PRO A 38 12.79 24.96 -13.53
CA PRO A 38 13.16 26.27 -13.05
C PRO A 38 12.25 26.54 -11.87
N LEU A 39 12.85 26.66 -10.67
CA LEU A 39 12.17 27.17 -9.50
C LEU A 39 11.45 28.44 -9.97
N PRO A 40 10.10 28.51 -9.91
CA PRO A 40 9.47 29.80 -10.09
C PRO A 40 10.02 30.64 -8.95
N ALA A 41 10.79 31.66 -9.28
CA ALA A 41 11.25 32.69 -8.37
C ALA A 41 10.02 33.47 -7.87
N LYS A 42 9.28 32.84 -6.96
CA LYS A 42 8.31 33.48 -6.10
C LYS A 42 9.04 33.69 -4.78
N SER A 43 8.91 34.88 -4.20
CA SER A 43 9.51 35.23 -2.92
C SER A 43 9.35 34.07 -1.94
N GLY A 44 10.40 33.69 -1.20
CA GLY A 44 10.39 32.49 -0.36
C GLY A 44 9.22 32.39 0.63
N GLU A 45 8.57 33.52 0.93
CA GLU A 45 7.33 33.62 1.69
C GLU A 45 6.12 32.95 1.00
N ASP A 46 5.94 33.10 -0.32
CA ASP A 46 4.83 32.52 -1.09
C ASP A 46 4.97 30.98 -1.19
N SER A 47 6.20 30.48 -1.35
CA SER A 47 6.50 29.04 -1.34
C SER A 47 6.25 28.38 0.02
N ALA A 48 6.71 29.01 1.11
CA ALA A 48 6.49 28.49 2.46
C ALA A 48 5.00 28.49 2.84
N ALA A 49 4.27 29.55 2.49
CA ALA A 49 2.83 29.63 2.70
C ALA A 49 2.08 28.53 1.92
N PHE A 50 2.44 28.30 0.66
CA PHE A 50 1.84 27.26 -0.17
C PHE A 50 2.11 25.84 0.37
N ILE A 51 3.34 25.55 0.79
CA ILE A 51 3.69 24.28 1.43
C ILE A 51 2.86 24.09 2.70
N LYS A 52 2.79 25.11 3.55
CA LYS A 52 2.02 25.07 4.80
C LYS A 52 0.54 24.84 4.55
N GLU A 53 -0.04 25.53 3.56
CA GLU A 53 -1.45 25.36 3.19
C GLU A 53 -1.70 23.94 2.66
N THR A 54 -0.85 23.44 1.77
CA THR A 54 -1.00 22.10 1.17
C THR A 54 -0.84 21.01 2.22
N TYR A 55 0.18 21.13 3.09
CA TYR A 55 0.38 20.21 4.20
C TYR A 55 -0.79 20.28 5.20
N GLY A 56 -1.32 21.47 5.47
CA GLY A 56 -2.51 21.65 6.30
C GLY A 56 -3.74 20.94 5.73
N LYS A 57 -3.93 20.93 4.41
CA LYS A 57 -5.00 20.18 3.75
C LYS A 57 -4.82 18.67 3.93
N LEU A 58 -3.60 18.15 3.85
CA LEU A 58 -3.32 16.73 4.11
C LEU A 58 -3.71 16.37 5.55
N GLN A 59 -3.27 17.17 6.52
CA GLN A 59 -3.61 16.94 7.92
C GLN A 59 -5.11 17.06 8.21
N ALA A 60 -5.83 17.90 7.47
CA ALA A 60 -7.28 18.01 7.58
C ALA A 60 -8.04 16.76 7.08
N THR A 61 -7.39 15.88 6.30
CA THR A 61 -7.96 14.59 5.87
C THR A 61 -7.66 13.42 6.81
N HIS A 62 -6.95 13.69 7.91
CA HIS A 62 -6.63 12.67 8.91
C HIS A 62 -7.90 12.13 9.58
N ILE A 63 -7.98 10.81 9.70
CA ILE A 63 -9.11 10.09 10.28
C ILE A 63 -8.88 9.98 11.79
N ASP A 64 -9.69 10.69 12.58
CA ASP A 64 -9.74 10.55 14.03
C ASP A 64 -10.75 9.47 14.45
N PHE A 65 -10.43 8.71 15.49
CA PHE A 65 -11.28 7.65 16.03
C PHE A 65 -10.99 7.39 17.51
N THR A 66 -12.01 6.98 18.26
CA THR A 66 -11.80 6.35 19.59
C THR A 66 -11.72 4.83 19.46
N THR A 67 -12.65 4.27 18.68
CA THR A 67 -12.72 2.84 18.38
C THR A 67 -12.90 2.63 16.89
N PHE A 68 -12.26 1.60 16.36
CA PHE A 68 -12.41 1.19 14.97
C PHE A 68 -12.71 -0.30 14.89
N SER A 69 -13.52 -0.70 13.92
CA SER A 69 -13.82 -2.11 13.64
C SER A 69 -13.91 -2.33 12.15
N ALA A 70 -13.23 -3.36 11.66
CA ALA A 70 -13.23 -3.72 10.25
C ALA A 70 -13.25 -5.23 10.07
N LYS A 71 -13.89 -5.67 8.98
CA LYS A 71 -13.78 -7.04 8.47
C LYS A 71 -12.98 -6.99 7.18
N ILE A 72 -11.90 -7.74 7.13
CA ILE A 72 -10.90 -7.70 6.07
C ILE A 72 -10.83 -9.09 5.44
N ASN A 73 -10.99 -9.16 4.12
CA ASN A 73 -10.67 -10.37 3.37
C ASN A 73 -9.18 -10.33 3.05
N VAL A 74 -8.47 -11.41 3.37
CA VAL A 74 -7.04 -11.52 3.18
C VAL A 74 -6.75 -12.67 2.24
N ASP A 75 -6.23 -12.33 1.08
CA ASP A 75 -5.71 -13.27 0.10
C ASP A 75 -4.19 -13.30 0.24
N TYR A 76 -3.65 -14.38 0.79
CA TYR A 76 -2.22 -14.52 1.07
C TYR A 76 -1.62 -15.69 0.30
N GLN A 77 -0.47 -15.47 -0.34
CA GLN A 77 0.32 -16.54 -0.92
C GLN A 77 1.55 -16.79 -0.05
N GLY A 78 1.64 -17.98 0.53
CA GLY A 78 2.78 -18.43 1.30
C GLY A 78 4.04 -18.55 0.45
N THR A 79 5.20 -18.53 1.11
CA THR A 79 6.50 -18.80 0.47
C THR A 79 6.58 -20.21 -0.10
N ASP A 80 5.74 -21.12 0.38
CA ASP A 80 5.53 -22.48 -0.15
C ASP A 80 4.61 -22.53 -1.38
N GLY A 81 4.14 -21.37 -1.86
CA GLY A 81 3.25 -21.24 -3.01
C GLY A 81 1.77 -21.48 -2.72
N LYS A 82 1.41 -21.90 -1.50
CA LYS A 82 0.00 -22.13 -1.12
C LYS A 82 -0.75 -20.82 -0.99
N LYS A 83 -2.01 -20.83 -1.44
CA LYS A 83 -2.93 -19.72 -1.28
C LYS A 83 -3.79 -19.91 -0.04
N TYR A 84 -3.98 -18.85 0.70
CA TYR A 84 -4.77 -18.78 1.91
C TYR A 84 -5.77 -17.66 1.76
N ASP A 85 -7.05 -18.03 1.74
CA ASP A 85 -8.16 -17.10 1.72
C ASP A 85 -8.77 -17.10 3.13
N VAL A 86 -8.51 -16.03 3.89
CA VAL A 86 -8.93 -15.92 5.30
C VAL A 86 -9.66 -14.61 5.56
N ASN A 87 -10.49 -14.60 6.59
CA ASN A 87 -11.15 -13.40 7.07
C ASN A 87 -10.48 -12.92 8.35
N ALA A 88 -10.11 -11.64 8.42
CA ALA A 88 -9.64 -10.99 9.63
C ALA A 88 -10.69 -10.02 10.16
N ASN A 89 -11.05 -10.17 11.44
CA ASN A 89 -11.85 -9.20 12.18
C ASN A 89 -10.91 -8.33 13.01
N LEU A 90 -10.74 -7.07 12.60
CA LEU A 90 -9.92 -6.07 13.24
C LEU A 90 -10.77 -5.21 14.18
N ARG A 91 -10.28 -4.98 15.40
CA ARG A 91 -10.81 -3.98 16.34
C ARG A 91 -9.65 -3.17 16.89
N MET A 92 -9.84 -1.87 17.04
CA MET A 92 -8.83 -0.98 17.62
C MET A 92 -9.48 -0.07 18.67
N TYR A 93 -8.71 0.24 19.70
CA TYR A 93 -8.96 1.34 20.62
C TYR A 93 -7.75 2.27 20.55
N ARG A 94 -7.98 3.54 20.20
CA ARG A 94 -6.92 4.52 19.94
C ARG A 94 -5.91 4.58 21.09
N ASP A 95 -4.63 4.54 20.75
CA ASP A 95 -3.50 4.63 21.67
C ASP A 95 -3.57 3.61 22.82
N SER A 96 -4.19 2.45 22.61
CA SER A 96 -4.31 1.40 23.63
C SER A 96 -4.04 0.03 23.07
N ALA A 97 -4.86 -0.41 22.10
CA ALA A 97 -4.75 -1.77 21.61
C ALA A 97 -5.28 -1.97 20.18
N ILE A 98 -4.72 -3.00 19.54
CA ILE A 98 -5.24 -3.63 18.34
C ILE A 98 -5.58 -5.08 18.68
N TRP A 99 -6.76 -5.53 18.28
CA TRP A 99 -7.23 -6.90 18.43
C TRP A 99 -7.63 -7.45 17.07
N ILE A 100 -7.01 -8.55 16.67
CA ILE A 100 -7.27 -9.20 15.37
C ILE A 100 -7.63 -10.66 15.62
N SER A 101 -8.76 -11.10 15.07
CA SER A 101 -9.14 -12.52 15.00
C SER A 101 -9.17 -12.95 13.54
N ILE A 102 -8.36 -13.94 13.19
CA ILE A 102 -8.26 -14.51 11.85
C ILE A 102 -8.98 -15.85 11.82
N THR A 103 -10.00 -15.91 10.99
CA THR A 103 -10.86 -17.08 10.77
C THR A 103 -10.66 -17.62 9.37
N ALA A 104 -10.49 -18.94 9.27
CA ALA A 104 -10.42 -19.63 7.99
C ALA A 104 -11.83 -19.86 7.40
N ILE A 105 -11.88 -20.54 6.25
CA ILE A 105 -13.10 -21.04 5.63
C ILE A 105 -13.86 -21.88 6.68
N LEU A 106 -15.19 -21.75 6.72
CA LEU A 106 -16.11 -22.33 7.72
C LEU A 106 -16.14 -21.65 9.11
N GLY A 107 -15.51 -20.47 9.27
CA GLY A 107 -15.65 -19.64 10.47
C GLY A 107 -14.84 -20.12 11.68
N ILE A 108 -13.93 -21.07 11.49
CA ILE A 108 -13.04 -21.55 12.55
C ILE A 108 -11.89 -20.55 12.75
N GLU A 109 -11.71 -20.09 13.99
CA GLU A 109 -10.61 -19.17 14.33
C GLU A 109 -9.28 -19.94 14.45
N GLY A 110 -8.34 -19.64 13.56
CA GLY A 110 -7.01 -20.25 13.55
C GLY A 110 -5.95 -19.42 14.27
N LEU A 111 -6.02 -18.09 14.17
CA LEU A 111 -5.04 -17.19 14.77
C LEU A 111 -5.70 -15.96 15.38
N ARG A 112 -5.11 -15.46 16.47
CA ARG A 112 -5.52 -14.23 17.12
C ARG A 112 -4.29 -13.43 17.53
N ALA A 113 -4.33 -12.14 17.29
CA ALA A 113 -3.31 -11.20 17.73
C ALA A 113 -3.91 -10.13 18.65
N TYR A 114 -3.18 -9.79 19.70
CA TYR A 114 -3.45 -8.66 20.57
C TYR A 114 -2.17 -7.86 20.74
N ILE A 115 -2.22 -6.60 20.28
CA ILE A 115 -1.06 -5.70 20.25
C ILE A 115 -1.39 -4.52 21.15
N THR A 116 -0.47 -4.22 22.07
CA THR A 116 -0.52 -3.09 22.99
C THR A 116 0.76 -2.26 22.83
N LYS A 117 0.89 -1.17 23.59
CA LYS A 117 2.09 -0.30 23.54
C LYS A 117 3.39 -1.03 23.87
N ASP A 118 3.31 -2.08 24.67
CA ASP A 118 4.46 -2.80 25.22
C ASP A 118 4.60 -4.22 24.66
N SER A 119 3.55 -4.80 24.09
CA SER A 119 3.55 -6.23 23.75
C SER A 119 2.79 -6.58 22.50
N VAL A 120 3.26 -7.63 21.84
CA VAL A 120 2.55 -8.37 20.80
C VAL A 120 2.30 -9.78 21.34
N LYS A 121 1.02 -10.15 21.43
CA LYS A 121 0.57 -11.47 21.90
C LYS A 121 -0.14 -12.15 20.75
N ILE A 122 0.33 -13.34 20.38
CA ILE A 122 -0.21 -14.14 19.28
C ILE A 122 -0.64 -15.49 19.85
N LEU A 123 -1.91 -15.83 19.64
CA LEU A 123 -2.45 -17.15 19.93
C LEU A 123 -2.70 -17.86 18.60
N ASN A 124 -1.85 -18.83 18.29
CA ASN A 124 -2.06 -19.77 17.19
C ASN A 124 -2.85 -20.97 17.74
N LYS A 125 -4.15 -21.00 17.43
CA LYS A 125 -5.06 -22.05 17.88
C LYS A 125 -4.90 -23.36 17.11
N GLN A 126 -4.45 -23.27 15.86
CA GLN A 126 -4.18 -24.43 15.02
C GLN A 126 -3.05 -25.28 15.61
N ASP A 127 -1.96 -24.63 16.01
CA ASP A 127 -0.79 -25.31 16.57
C ASP A 127 -0.77 -25.33 18.11
N LYS A 128 -1.78 -24.73 18.76
CA LYS A 128 -1.89 -24.59 20.23
C LYS A 128 -0.69 -23.87 20.85
N VAL A 129 -0.15 -22.87 20.15
CA VAL A 129 1.00 -22.08 20.59
C VAL A 129 0.57 -20.68 21.00
N TYR A 130 1.08 -20.23 22.15
CA TYR A 130 0.97 -18.84 22.59
C TYR A 130 2.35 -18.19 22.59
N THR A 131 2.44 -17.04 21.93
CA THR A 131 3.67 -16.25 21.82
C THR A 131 3.41 -14.86 22.38
N ALA A 132 4.27 -14.41 23.30
CA ALA A 132 4.30 -13.04 23.76
C ALA A 132 5.70 -12.46 23.54
N ARG A 133 5.76 -11.27 22.94
CA ARG A 133 7.00 -10.52 22.65
C ARG A 133 6.79 -9.05 22.97
N SER A 134 7.89 -8.30 23.11
CA SER A 134 7.86 -6.84 23.13
C SER A 134 7.26 -6.29 21.84
N VAL A 135 6.66 -5.09 21.87
CA VAL A 135 6.21 -4.39 20.65
C VAL A 135 7.33 -4.21 19.62
N ALA A 136 8.59 -4.16 20.06
CA ALA A 136 9.77 -4.10 19.18
C ALA A 136 9.83 -5.24 18.15
N TYR A 137 9.20 -6.38 18.46
CA TYR A 137 9.07 -7.51 17.53
C TYR A 137 8.42 -7.12 16.19
N LEU A 138 7.52 -6.13 16.17
CA LEU A 138 6.94 -5.62 14.92
C LEU A 138 8.01 -5.09 13.98
N SER A 139 9.00 -4.38 14.53
CA SER A 139 10.09 -3.82 13.73
C SER A 139 11.03 -4.90 13.22
N GLU A 140 11.32 -5.92 14.03
CA GLU A 140 12.18 -7.05 13.65
C GLU A 140 11.61 -7.83 12.46
N VAL A 141 10.30 -8.09 12.45
CA VAL A 141 9.67 -8.91 11.41
C VAL A 141 9.31 -8.15 10.14
N THR A 142 9.04 -6.84 10.25
CA THR A 142 8.65 -6.01 9.10
C THR A 142 9.81 -5.26 8.49
N ALA A 143 10.95 -5.16 9.19
CA ALA A 143 12.06 -4.25 8.86
C ALA A 143 11.62 -2.78 8.72
N LEU A 144 10.52 -2.40 9.37
CA LEU A 144 10.00 -1.04 9.43
C LEU A 144 9.99 -0.58 10.90
N PRO A 145 10.22 0.70 11.21
CA PRO A 145 10.18 1.21 12.58
C PRO A 145 8.73 1.34 13.07
N LEU A 146 8.04 0.20 13.19
CA LEU A 146 6.63 0.13 13.58
C LEU A 146 6.49 0.03 15.10
N ASP A 147 5.59 0.85 15.62
CA ASP A 147 5.05 0.84 16.96
C ASP A 147 3.51 0.66 16.93
N LEU A 148 2.85 0.71 18.09
CA LEU A 148 1.38 0.61 18.13
C LEU A 148 0.72 1.75 17.34
N HIS A 149 1.21 2.98 17.48
CA HIS A 149 0.59 4.16 16.89
C HIS A 149 0.65 4.11 15.36
N SER A 150 1.85 3.98 14.79
CA SER A 150 2.04 3.84 13.34
C SER A 150 1.26 2.67 12.76
N LEU A 151 1.14 1.54 13.46
CA LEU A 151 0.31 0.44 13.01
C LEU A 151 -1.18 0.78 13.01
N GLN A 152 -1.68 1.52 14.02
CA GLN A 152 -3.07 2.00 14.04
C GLN A 152 -3.35 2.97 12.88
N GLU A 153 -2.42 3.90 12.61
CA GLU A 153 -2.51 4.86 11.51
C GLU A 153 -2.55 4.15 10.15
N ILE A 154 -1.66 3.16 9.92
CA ILE A 154 -1.67 2.35 8.69
C ILE A 154 -3.00 1.62 8.52
N LEU A 155 -3.50 0.99 9.59
CA LEU A 155 -4.71 0.17 9.53
C LEU A 155 -5.99 0.98 9.31
N ILE A 156 -6.02 2.24 9.75
CA ILE A 156 -7.15 3.14 9.48
C ILE A 156 -7.02 3.91 8.16
N GLY A 157 -5.82 3.90 7.56
CA GLY A 157 -5.56 4.53 6.27
C GLY A 157 -5.01 5.96 6.35
N ASN A 158 -4.48 6.34 7.51
CA ASN A 158 -3.77 7.61 7.67
C ASN A 158 -2.31 7.49 7.20
N PRO A 159 -1.72 8.59 6.69
CA PRO A 159 -0.32 8.59 6.30
C PRO A 159 0.60 8.42 7.53
N VAL A 160 1.62 7.59 7.38
CA VAL A 160 2.68 7.39 8.39
C VAL A 160 4.03 7.83 7.85
N PHE A 161 4.94 8.16 8.77
CA PHE A 161 6.31 8.59 8.45
C PHE A 161 6.40 9.87 7.59
N VAL A 162 5.32 10.65 7.49
CA VAL A 162 5.30 11.91 6.77
C VAL A 162 5.70 13.04 7.72
N ASP A 163 6.90 13.60 7.51
CA ASP A 163 7.41 14.71 8.30
C ASP A 163 6.94 16.07 7.73
N SER A 164 6.80 17.04 8.63
CA SER A 164 6.64 18.46 8.29
C SER A 164 7.84 19.09 7.57
N ASN A 165 9.01 18.43 7.58
CA ASN A 165 10.23 18.82 6.89
C ASN A 165 10.11 18.63 5.37
N ILE A 166 9.34 19.51 4.73
CA ILE A 166 9.16 19.57 3.29
C ILE A 166 10.32 20.35 2.66
N ILE A 167 11.19 19.64 1.94
CA ILE A 167 12.40 20.22 1.34
C ILE A 167 12.16 20.78 -0.07
N SER A 168 11.11 20.32 -0.74
CA SER A 168 10.72 20.82 -2.06
C SER A 168 9.26 20.54 -2.38
N TYR A 169 8.73 21.29 -3.34
CA TYR A 169 7.41 21.06 -3.91
C TYR A 169 7.45 21.26 -5.42
N SER A 170 6.50 20.63 -6.11
CA SER A 170 6.25 20.82 -7.54
C SER A 170 4.76 21.01 -7.77
N LYS A 171 4.40 21.92 -8.68
CA LYS A 171 3.02 22.11 -9.12
C LYS A 171 2.97 22.04 -10.63
N ILE A 172 2.29 21.02 -11.15
CA ILE A 172 2.09 20.83 -12.59
C ILE A 172 0.58 20.77 -12.85
N GLY A 173 0.03 21.87 -13.36
CA GLY A 173 -1.43 22.04 -13.48
C GLY A 173 -2.11 22.02 -12.11
N ASN A 174 -3.01 21.05 -11.91
CA ASN A 174 -3.70 20.80 -10.64
C ASN A 174 -2.98 19.81 -9.73
N ASN A 175 -1.95 19.13 -10.21
CA ASN A 175 -1.21 18.17 -9.40
C ASN A 175 -0.16 18.91 -8.56
N ILE A 176 -0.17 18.64 -7.26
CA ILE A 176 0.78 19.20 -6.31
C ILE A 176 1.57 18.03 -5.75
N SER A 177 2.89 18.12 -5.76
CA SER A 177 3.74 17.12 -5.15
C SER A 177 4.62 17.77 -4.09
N LEU A 178 4.70 17.16 -2.90
CA LEU A 178 5.55 17.59 -1.80
C LEU A 178 6.60 16.51 -1.51
N LEU A 179 7.86 16.91 -1.41
CA LEU A 179 8.95 16.01 -0.98
C LEU A 179 9.28 16.29 0.49
N SER A 180 8.96 15.33 1.34
CA SER A 180 9.29 15.32 2.77
C SER A 180 10.52 14.46 3.03
N VAL A 181 11.40 14.89 3.93
CA VAL A 181 12.52 14.07 4.43
C VAL A 181 12.41 13.96 5.95
N GLY A 182 12.02 12.78 6.41
CA GLY A 182 12.00 12.42 7.83
C GLY A 182 13.25 11.66 8.25
N GLU A 183 13.24 11.19 9.50
CA GLU A 183 14.33 10.40 10.10
C GLU A 183 14.58 9.09 9.34
N PHE A 184 13.52 8.36 9.01
CA PHE A 184 13.61 7.03 8.39
C PHE A 184 13.40 7.04 6.87
N PHE A 185 12.57 7.95 6.35
CA PHE A 185 12.09 7.90 4.97
C PHE A 185 12.09 9.26 4.28
N LYS A 186 12.27 9.21 2.95
CA LYS A 186 11.94 10.32 2.04
C LYS A 186 10.59 10.01 1.40
N ASN A 187 9.62 10.90 1.55
CA ASN A 187 8.26 10.68 1.08
C ASN A 187 7.93 11.69 -0.02
N LEU A 188 7.38 11.19 -1.12
CA LEU A 188 6.76 12.03 -2.14
C LEU A 188 5.24 11.93 -1.98
N ILE A 189 4.61 13.04 -1.58
CA ILE A 189 3.18 13.15 -1.39
C ILE A 189 2.59 13.80 -2.64
N THR A 190 1.50 13.27 -3.20
CA THR A 190 0.91 13.70 -4.47
C THR A 190 -0.60 13.87 -4.38
#